data_AF-A0A5B9CC22-F1
#
_entry.id   AF-A0A5B9CC22-F1
#
_cell.length_a   1.000
_cell.length_b   1.000
_cell.length_c   1.000
_cell.angle_alpha   90.00
_cell.angle_beta   90.00
_cell.angle_gamma   90.00
#
_symmetry.space_group_name_H-M   'P 1'
#
loop_
_entity.id
_entity.type
_entity.pdbx_description
1 polymer ?
#
loop_
_entity_poly.entity_id
_entity_poly.type
_entity_poly.pdbx_seq_one_letter_code
_entity_poly.pdbx_strand_id
1 'polypeptide(L)'
;PHARYAPGATSISPGRMFRDLDADFRTQFSDVLDLYLGGHFKLDNCTMFRFPLRNGDMAKVSEISSVPCSDRMVQNLLDKLRTDGAELLMFLNHMEKISICEIEKTTGALNVLYSVIGKVTDGDRLKRKQFHASVIDSVTKKKQLGEIPVQQITYTMVTEDSEGNLTTWLICNRSGFSAIDKVSKSVVSAHKNEDITLFPRGGVAACI
;
A
#
# COMPACT_ATOMS: atom_id res chain seq x y z
N PRO A 1 -20.79 -3.20 6.57
CA PRO A 1 -21.03 -4.05 7.77
C PRO A 1 -22.50 -4.21 8.20
N HIS A 2 -23.46 -3.44 7.65
CA HIS A 2 -24.87 -3.53 8.09
C HIS A 2 -25.63 -4.81 7.67
N ALA A 3 -24.97 -5.80 7.05
CA ALA A 3 -25.57 -7.07 6.61
C ALA A 3 -26.84 -6.97 5.72
N ARG A 4 -27.00 -5.88 4.95
CA ARG A 4 -28.23 -5.63 4.16
C ARG A 4 -28.20 -6.17 2.71
N TYR A 5 -27.02 -6.24 2.10
CA TYR A 5 -26.92 -6.43 0.64
C TYR A 5 -26.36 -7.78 0.20
N ALA A 6 -25.54 -8.42 1.04
CA ALA A 6 -24.91 -9.69 0.68
C ALA A 6 -25.82 -10.87 1.06
N PRO A 7 -26.06 -11.85 0.17
CA PRO A 7 -26.94 -12.99 0.45
C PRO A 7 -26.53 -13.78 1.71
N GLY A 8 -27.49 -13.94 2.62
CA GLY A 8 -27.31 -14.64 3.90
C GLY A 8 -26.39 -13.93 4.91
N ALA A 9 -26.05 -12.66 4.69
CA ALA A 9 -25.23 -11.89 5.62
C ALA A 9 -25.91 -11.78 6.99
N THR A 10 -25.10 -11.80 8.05
CA THR A 10 -25.55 -11.65 9.44
C THR A 10 -24.75 -10.55 10.13
N SER A 11 -25.15 -10.13 11.34
CA SER A 11 -24.38 -9.16 12.13
C SER A 11 -22.96 -9.65 12.44
N ILE A 12 -22.77 -10.96 12.62
CA ILE A 12 -21.46 -11.59 12.91
C ILE A 12 -20.65 -11.79 11.62
N SER A 13 -21.31 -12.08 10.49
CA SER A 13 -20.68 -12.26 9.18
C SER A 13 -21.35 -11.35 8.14
N PRO A 14 -21.05 -10.04 8.16
CA PRO A 14 -21.79 -9.04 7.40
C PRO A 14 -21.40 -8.97 5.91
N GLY A 15 -20.42 -9.77 5.50
CA GLY A 15 -19.91 -9.85 4.13
C GLY A 15 -19.87 -11.29 3.63
N ARG A 16 -19.46 -11.44 2.37
CA ARG A 16 -19.32 -12.73 1.70
C ARG A 16 -18.02 -12.79 0.90
N MET A 17 -17.43 -13.98 0.86
CA MET A 17 -16.32 -14.32 -0.01
C MET A 17 -16.80 -15.44 -0.93
N PHE A 18 -16.72 -15.20 -2.23
CA PHE A 18 -16.97 -16.21 -3.25
C PHE A 18 -15.61 -16.68 -3.78
N ARG A 19 -15.45 -18.00 -3.91
CA ARG A 19 -14.25 -18.65 -4.46
C ARG A 19 -14.65 -19.40 -5.72
N ASP A 20 -13.67 -19.65 -6.57
CA ASP A 20 -13.83 -20.51 -7.76
C ASP A 20 -15.03 -20.08 -8.63
N LEU A 21 -15.04 -18.81 -9.04
CA LEU A 21 -16.12 -18.19 -9.82
C LEU A 21 -16.26 -18.85 -11.20
N ASP A 22 -17.15 -19.83 -11.29
CA ASP A 22 -17.46 -20.57 -12.51
C ASP A 22 -18.22 -19.72 -13.56
N ALA A 23 -18.46 -20.31 -14.72
CA ALA A 23 -19.09 -19.61 -15.84
C ALA A 23 -20.53 -19.18 -15.53
N ASP A 24 -21.28 -20.02 -14.79
CA ASP A 24 -22.67 -19.73 -14.42
C ASP A 24 -22.74 -18.57 -13.44
N PHE A 25 -21.87 -18.55 -12.42
CA PHE A 25 -21.77 -17.44 -11.47
C PHE A 25 -21.39 -16.14 -12.18
N ARG A 26 -20.40 -16.19 -13.09
CA ARG A 26 -19.97 -15.02 -13.85
C ARG A 26 -21.07 -14.46 -14.74
N THR A 27 -21.89 -15.33 -15.30
CA THR A 27 -23.04 -14.93 -16.12
C THR A 27 -24.12 -14.28 -15.26
N GLN A 28 -24.48 -14.91 -14.13
CA GLN A 28 -25.53 -14.44 -13.23
C GLN A 28 -25.20 -13.12 -12.51
N PHE A 29 -23.92 -12.88 -12.20
CA PHE A 29 -23.44 -11.69 -11.48
C PHE A 29 -22.52 -10.82 -12.34
N SER A 30 -22.75 -10.81 -13.66
CA SER A 30 -21.98 -10.00 -14.61
C SER A 30 -22.03 -8.52 -14.26
N ASP A 31 -23.19 -8.02 -13.86
CA ASP A 31 -23.40 -6.64 -13.37
C ASP A 31 -22.51 -6.26 -12.18
N VAL A 32 -22.16 -7.21 -11.30
CA VAL A 32 -21.24 -7.00 -10.17
C VAL A 32 -19.78 -7.16 -10.59
N LEU A 33 -19.49 -8.08 -11.52
CA LEU A 33 -18.11 -8.41 -11.92
C LEU A 33 -17.54 -7.44 -12.96
N ASP A 34 -18.36 -6.93 -13.88
CA ASP A 34 -17.96 -5.97 -14.92
C ASP A 34 -17.44 -4.66 -14.30
N LEU A 35 -17.93 -4.36 -13.10
CA LEU A 35 -17.54 -3.25 -12.26
C LEU A 35 -16.10 -3.32 -11.72
N TYR A 36 -15.39 -4.43 -11.93
CA TYR A 36 -13.94 -4.57 -11.70
C TYR A 36 -13.09 -4.26 -12.93
N LEU A 37 -13.73 -3.83 -14.04
CA LEU A 37 -13.07 -3.24 -15.21
C LEU A 37 -12.02 -4.16 -15.85
N GLY A 38 -12.34 -5.46 -15.99
CA GLY A 38 -11.44 -6.46 -16.58
C GLY A 38 -11.02 -6.17 -18.04
N GLY A 39 -11.78 -5.32 -18.75
CA GLY A 39 -11.40 -4.84 -20.07
C GLY A 39 -10.26 -3.80 -20.07
N HIS A 40 -10.03 -3.11 -18.95
CA HIS A 40 -8.97 -2.10 -18.80
C HIS A 40 -7.80 -2.61 -17.96
N PHE A 41 -8.07 -3.47 -16.98
CA PHE A 41 -7.05 -3.98 -16.05
C PHE A 41 -6.98 -5.49 -16.13
N LYS A 42 -5.74 -6.02 -16.20
CA LYS A 42 -5.50 -7.44 -16.06
C LYS A 42 -5.79 -7.85 -14.62
N LEU A 43 -6.78 -8.74 -14.44
CA LEU A 43 -7.20 -9.18 -13.11
C LEU A 43 -6.41 -10.40 -12.58
N ASP A 44 -5.58 -11.03 -13.42
CA ASP A 44 -4.75 -12.17 -13.00
C ASP A 44 -3.55 -11.71 -12.19
N ASN A 45 -3.24 -12.42 -11.09
CA ASN A 45 -2.15 -12.09 -10.16
C ASN A 45 -2.19 -10.63 -9.67
N CYS A 46 -3.39 -10.07 -9.56
CA CYS A 46 -3.62 -8.71 -9.08
C CYS A 46 -4.41 -8.73 -7.76
N THR A 47 -4.45 -7.58 -7.10
CA THR A 47 -5.43 -7.33 -6.05
C THR A 47 -6.16 -6.04 -6.40
N MET A 48 -7.47 -6.14 -6.63
CA MET A 48 -8.33 -5.01 -6.95
C MET A 48 -9.26 -4.71 -5.78
N PHE A 49 -9.28 -3.46 -5.35
CA PHE A 49 -10.26 -2.98 -4.37
C PHE A 49 -11.24 -2.05 -5.05
N ARG A 50 -12.54 -2.28 -4.79
CA ARG A 50 -13.62 -1.39 -5.23
C ARG A 50 -14.26 -0.77 -4.00
N PHE A 51 -14.25 0.55 -3.94
CA PHE A 51 -14.89 1.32 -2.87
C PHE A 51 -16.04 2.15 -3.46
N PRO A 52 -17.29 1.64 -3.46
CA PRO A 52 -18.44 2.43 -3.87
C PRO A 52 -18.56 3.68 -2.99
N LEU A 53 -18.60 4.86 -3.62
CA LEU A 53 -18.70 6.12 -2.91
C LEU A 53 -20.09 6.30 -2.29
N ARG A 54 -20.14 6.75 -1.05
CA ARG A 54 -21.39 6.93 -0.30
C ARG A 54 -22.17 8.12 -0.88
N ASN A 55 -23.32 7.86 -1.49
CA ASN A 55 -24.22 8.93 -1.93
C ASN A 55 -25.11 9.46 -0.78
N GLY A 56 -25.90 10.50 -1.05
CA GLY A 56 -26.76 11.15 -0.05
C GLY A 56 -27.77 10.21 0.60
N ASP A 57 -28.38 9.31 -0.15
CA ASP A 57 -29.38 8.39 0.38
C ASP A 57 -28.74 7.28 1.23
N MET A 58 -27.60 6.76 0.80
CA MET A 58 -26.79 5.84 1.60
C MET A 58 -26.33 6.48 2.92
N ALA A 59 -26.01 7.77 2.91
CA ALA A 59 -25.58 8.50 4.10
C ALA A 59 -26.67 8.64 5.16
N LYS A 60 -27.93 8.88 4.76
CA LYS A 60 -29.07 9.00 5.69
C LYS A 60 -29.32 7.74 6.53
N VAL A 61 -29.07 6.56 5.94
CA VAL A 61 -29.37 5.26 6.55
C VAL A 61 -28.14 4.51 7.06
N SER A 62 -26.96 5.15 6.99
CA SER A 62 -25.67 4.56 7.33
C SER A 62 -25.36 4.79 8.82
N GLU A 63 -25.11 3.70 9.55
CA GLU A 63 -24.75 3.75 10.97
C GLU A 63 -23.25 4.05 11.19
N ILE A 64 -22.45 4.04 10.11
CA ILE A 64 -21.00 4.29 10.16
C ILE A 64 -20.68 5.79 10.02
N SER A 65 -21.37 6.46 9.10
CA SER A 65 -21.13 7.86 8.77
C SER A 65 -22.32 8.44 8.02
N SER A 66 -22.77 9.60 8.46
CA SER A 66 -23.84 10.42 7.86
C SER A 66 -23.34 11.37 6.77
N VAL A 67 -22.05 11.36 6.45
CA VAL A 67 -21.44 12.27 5.48
C VAL A 67 -21.38 11.59 4.10
N PRO A 68 -22.06 12.15 3.07
CA PRO A 68 -21.90 11.67 1.70
C PRO A 68 -20.51 12.02 1.17
N CYS A 69 -20.00 11.17 0.28
CA CYS A 69 -18.76 11.45 -0.44
C CYS A 69 -19.07 12.38 -1.61
N SER A 70 -18.36 13.51 -1.69
CA SER A 70 -18.44 14.45 -2.81
C SER A 70 -17.24 14.28 -3.73
N ASP A 71 -17.40 14.67 -5.00
CA ASP A 71 -16.30 14.66 -5.97
C ASP A 71 -15.09 15.45 -5.46
N ARG A 72 -15.32 16.60 -4.79
CA ARG A 72 -14.26 17.39 -4.16
C ARG A 72 -13.47 16.61 -3.10
N MET A 73 -14.13 15.75 -2.32
CA MET A 73 -13.42 14.93 -1.32
C MET A 73 -12.52 13.90 -1.99
N VAL A 74 -12.98 13.29 -3.07
CA VAL A 74 -12.18 12.34 -3.86
C VAL A 74 -11.00 13.05 -4.51
N GLN A 75 -11.25 14.19 -5.17
CA GLN A 75 -10.18 14.96 -5.80
C GLN A 75 -9.13 15.41 -4.78
N ASN A 76 -9.54 15.92 -3.62
CA ASN A 76 -8.59 16.27 -2.56
C ASN A 76 -7.73 15.08 -2.09
N LEU A 77 -8.27 13.85 -2.08
CA LEU A 77 -7.50 12.65 -1.76
C LEU A 77 -6.50 12.32 -2.87
N LEU A 78 -6.94 12.38 -4.12
CA LEU A 78 -6.10 12.11 -5.28
C LEU A 78 -4.98 13.16 -5.42
N ASP A 79 -5.26 14.43 -5.16
CA ASP A 79 -4.27 15.52 -5.19
C ASP A 79 -3.18 15.34 -4.13
N LYS A 80 -3.55 14.88 -2.93
CA LYS A 80 -2.57 14.50 -1.90
C LYS A 80 -1.70 13.33 -2.36
N LEU A 81 -2.32 12.30 -2.95
CA LEU A 81 -1.57 11.17 -3.48
C LEU A 81 -0.64 11.56 -4.63
N ARG A 82 -1.05 12.52 -5.47
CA ARG A 82 -0.22 13.10 -6.54
C ARG A 82 0.98 13.84 -5.97
N THR A 83 0.74 14.69 -4.97
CA THR A 83 1.77 15.50 -4.30
C THR A 83 2.80 14.63 -3.58
N ASP A 84 2.34 13.61 -2.84
CA ASP A 84 3.21 12.79 -1.98
C ASP A 84 3.71 11.52 -2.69
N GLY A 85 3.25 11.24 -3.92
CA GLY A 85 3.46 9.97 -4.61
C GLY A 85 4.94 9.60 -4.80
N ALA A 86 5.78 10.59 -5.14
CA ALA A 86 7.22 10.41 -5.27
C ALA A 86 7.85 10.03 -3.92
N GLU A 87 7.46 10.71 -2.84
CA GLU A 87 7.96 10.45 -1.49
C GLU A 87 7.55 9.07 -0.98
N LEU A 88 6.31 8.66 -1.23
CA LEU A 88 5.83 7.32 -0.89
C LEU A 88 6.70 6.23 -1.53
N LEU A 89 7.03 6.36 -2.82
CA LEU A 89 7.86 5.38 -3.53
C LEU A 89 9.26 5.21 -2.94
N MET A 90 9.84 6.25 -2.33
CA MET A 90 11.17 6.16 -1.71
C MET A 90 11.24 5.13 -0.57
N PHE A 91 10.15 4.99 0.18
CA PHE A 91 10.10 4.16 1.39
C PHE A 91 9.37 2.83 1.20
N LEU A 92 8.74 2.61 0.04
CA LEU A 92 8.08 1.36 -0.30
C LEU A 92 9.09 0.35 -0.86
N ASN A 93 9.11 -0.86 -0.28
CA ASN A 93 10.13 -1.86 -0.61
C ASN A 93 9.90 -2.52 -1.99
N HIS A 94 8.66 -2.61 -2.46
CA HIS A 94 8.28 -3.42 -3.63
C HIS A 94 7.39 -2.69 -4.64
N MET A 95 7.07 -1.41 -4.39
CA MET A 95 6.31 -0.60 -5.34
C MET A 95 7.27 0.22 -6.18
N GLU A 96 7.03 0.24 -7.49
CA GLU A 96 7.86 0.98 -8.46
C GLU A 96 7.08 2.06 -9.17
N LYS A 97 5.75 1.97 -9.21
CA LYS A 97 4.89 2.89 -9.94
C LYS A 97 3.60 3.14 -9.17
N ILE A 98 3.20 4.40 -9.12
CA ILE A 98 1.85 4.82 -8.71
C ILE A 98 1.22 5.50 -9.92
N SER A 99 -0.07 5.27 -10.14
CA SER A 99 -0.82 5.92 -11.21
C SER A 99 -2.23 6.25 -10.75
N ILE A 100 -2.67 7.45 -11.10
CA ILE A 100 -4.03 7.93 -10.91
C ILE A 100 -4.67 7.95 -12.29
N CYS A 101 -5.77 7.22 -12.43
CA CYS A 101 -6.47 7.09 -13.69
C CYS A 101 -7.95 7.41 -13.53
N GLU A 102 -8.57 7.84 -14.62
CA GLU A 102 -10.00 8.09 -14.73
C GLU A 102 -10.56 7.27 -15.90
N ILE A 103 -11.77 6.73 -15.74
CA ILE A 103 -12.55 6.18 -16.86
C ILE A 103 -13.49 7.29 -17.33
N GLU A 104 -13.29 7.76 -18.56
CA GLU A 104 -14.12 8.81 -19.14
C GLU A 104 -15.56 8.30 -19.35
N LYS A 105 -16.54 9.02 -18.82
CA LYS A 105 -17.95 8.58 -18.80
C LYS A 105 -18.55 8.37 -20.18
N THR A 106 -18.14 9.17 -21.18
CA THR A 106 -18.76 9.17 -22.51
C THR A 106 -18.14 8.11 -23.43
N THR A 107 -16.82 7.98 -23.40
CA THR A 107 -16.07 7.10 -24.30
C THR A 107 -15.74 5.75 -23.67
N GLY A 108 -15.77 5.65 -22.34
CA GLY A 108 -15.23 4.52 -21.60
C GLY A 108 -13.71 4.42 -21.63
N ALA A 109 -13.00 5.44 -22.14
CA ALA A 109 -11.55 5.40 -22.25
C ALA A 109 -10.87 5.52 -20.88
N LEU A 110 -9.78 4.77 -20.68
CA LEU A 110 -8.91 4.89 -19.52
C LEU A 110 -7.89 6.02 -19.76
N ASN A 111 -8.01 7.09 -18.99
CA ASN A 111 -7.09 8.23 -19.02
C ASN A 111 -6.17 8.19 -17.81
N VAL A 112 -4.86 8.29 -18.03
CA VAL A 112 -3.88 8.43 -16.95
C VAL A 112 -3.75 9.92 -16.63
N LEU A 113 -4.19 10.32 -15.44
CA LEU A 113 -4.14 11.71 -14.99
C LEU A 113 -2.77 12.07 -14.42
N TYR A 114 -2.15 11.12 -13.73
CA TYR A 114 -0.83 11.27 -13.15
C TYR A 114 -0.16 9.91 -12.99
N SER A 115 1.16 9.85 -13.14
CA SER A 115 1.94 8.69 -12.72
C SER A 115 3.32 9.10 -12.26
N VAL A 116 3.86 8.38 -11.29
CA VAL A 116 5.24 8.51 -10.85
C VAL A 116 5.89 7.14 -10.78
N ILE A 117 7.15 7.05 -11.22
CA ILE A 117 7.93 5.82 -11.26
C ILE A 117 9.22 6.04 -10.46
N GLY A 118 9.51 5.11 -9.54
CA GLY A 118 10.77 5.03 -8.79
C GLY A 118 11.69 3.99 -9.42
N LYS A 119 12.74 4.46 -10.09
CA LYS A 119 13.73 3.62 -10.76
C LYS A 119 14.93 3.38 -9.85
N VAL A 120 15.32 2.13 -9.72
CA VAL A 120 16.50 1.69 -8.98
C VAL A 120 17.27 0.70 -9.84
N THR A 121 18.60 0.74 -9.79
CA THR A 121 19.45 -0.19 -10.55
C THR A 121 19.25 -1.63 -10.08
N ASP A 122 19.50 -2.62 -10.94
CA ASP A 122 19.37 -4.03 -10.54
C ASP A 122 20.31 -4.42 -9.39
N GLY A 123 21.51 -3.83 -9.37
CA GLY A 123 22.44 -3.99 -8.25
C GLY A 123 21.86 -3.48 -6.93
N ASP A 124 21.24 -2.31 -6.94
CA ASP A 124 20.61 -1.75 -5.75
C ASP A 124 19.30 -2.46 -5.38
N ARG A 125 18.54 -2.97 -6.35
CA ARG A 125 17.40 -3.87 -6.08
C ARG A 125 17.87 -5.13 -5.34
N LEU A 126 19.01 -5.71 -5.72
CA LEU A 126 19.57 -6.86 -5.03
C LEU A 126 19.99 -6.51 -3.59
N LYS A 127 20.66 -5.38 -3.36
CA LYS A 127 21.00 -4.89 -2.01
C LYS A 127 19.75 -4.72 -1.15
N ARG A 128 18.69 -4.09 -1.69
CA ARG A 128 17.38 -3.93 -1.02
C ARG A 128 16.75 -5.27 -0.67
N LYS A 129 16.78 -6.24 -1.59
CA LYS A 129 16.23 -7.58 -1.37
C LYS A 129 16.97 -8.34 -0.27
N GLN A 130 18.31 -8.26 -0.26
CA GLN A 130 19.14 -8.89 0.78
C GLN A 130 18.89 -8.28 2.16
N PHE A 131 18.85 -6.95 2.25
CA PHE A 131 18.51 -6.25 3.49
C PHE A 131 17.11 -6.61 3.98
N HIS A 132 16.11 -6.59 3.09
CA HIS A 132 14.74 -6.98 3.43
C HIS A 132 14.66 -8.42 3.93
N ALA A 133 15.35 -9.37 3.28
CA ALA A 133 15.39 -10.77 3.71
C ALA A 133 15.97 -10.92 5.13
N SER A 134 17.02 -10.17 5.46
CA SER A 134 17.60 -10.17 6.81
C SER A 134 16.65 -9.60 7.87
N VAL A 135 15.89 -8.55 7.51
CA VAL A 135 14.85 -7.98 8.37
C VAL A 135 13.74 -9.02 8.62
N ILE A 136 13.21 -9.63 7.57
CA ILE A 136 12.17 -10.66 7.68
C ILE A 136 12.66 -11.85 8.50
N ASP A 137 13.87 -12.36 8.27
CA ASP A 137 14.47 -13.44 9.07
C ASP A 137 14.49 -13.10 10.57
N SER A 138 14.86 -11.87 10.90
CA SER A 138 14.95 -11.42 12.30
C SER A 138 13.58 -11.27 12.96
N VAL A 139 12.58 -10.77 12.22
CA VAL A 139 11.19 -10.65 12.70
C VAL A 139 10.54 -12.03 12.85
N THR A 140 10.64 -12.90 11.84
CA THR A 140 10.02 -14.23 11.86
C THR A 140 10.62 -15.12 12.95
N LYS A 141 11.92 -15.01 13.22
CA LYS A 141 12.59 -15.74 14.30
C LYS A 141 12.45 -15.08 15.68
N LYS A 142 11.76 -13.94 15.79
CA LYS A 142 11.62 -13.15 17.02
C LYS A 142 12.96 -12.90 17.74
N LYS A 143 14.00 -12.55 16.97
CA LYS A 143 15.34 -12.30 17.52
C LYS A 143 15.30 -11.21 18.58
N GLN A 144 16.06 -11.38 19.66
CA GLN A 144 16.19 -10.34 20.67
C GLN A 144 17.00 -9.14 20.12
N LEU A 145 16.84 -7.94 20.68
CA LEU A 145 17.46 -6.72 20.14
C LEU A 145 18.98 -6.84 19.90
N GLY A 146 19.70 -7.56 20.77
CA GLY A 146 21.15 -7.77 20.63
C GLY A 146 21.55 -8.79 19.56
N GLU A 147 20.61 -9.61 19.09
CA GLU A 147 20.81 -10.64 18.05
C GLU A 147 20.44 -10.11 16.65
N ILE A 148 19.78 -8.95 16.59
CA ILE A 148 19.40 -8.32 15.33
C ILE A 148 20.68 -7.75 14.68
N PRO A 149 21.02 -8.18 13.46
CA PRO A 149 22.25 -7.75 12.82
C PRO A 149 22.21 -6.24 12.51
N VAL A 150 23.32 -5.58 12.82
CA VAL A 150 23.53 -4.18 12.43
C VAL A 150 23.87 -4.16 10.95
N GLN A 151 22.95 -3.64 10.15
CA GLN A 151 23.11 -3.57 8.70
C GLN A 151 22.78 -2.18 8.22
N GLN A 152 23.49 -1.74 7.18
CA GLN A 152 23.23 -0.50 6.48
C GLN A 152 23.33 -0.75 4.99
N ILE A 153 22.36 -0.26 4.23
CA ILE A 153 22.43 -0.20 2.78
C ILE A 153 22.23 1.24 2.33
N THR A 154 22.97 1.62 1.30
CA THR A 154 22.81 2.89 0.61
C THR A 154 22.60 2.62 -0.87
N TYR A 155 21.61 3.28 -1.48
CA TYR A 155 21.28 3.14 -2.89
C TYR A 155 20.71 4.43 -3.45
N THR A 156 20.74 4.55 -4.78
CA THR A 156 20.14 5.68 -5.48
C THR A 156 18.77 5.29 -6.03
N MET A 157 17.80 6.19 -5.92
CA MET A 157 16.51 6.09 -6.59
C MET A 157 16.28 7.33 -7.44
N VAL A 158 15.84 7.13 -8.68
CA VAL A 158 15.40 8.22 -9.55
C VAL A 158 13.88 8.18 -9.63
N THR A 159 13.22 9.23 -9.15
CA THR A 159 11.77 9.41 -9.31
C THR A 159 11.50 10.25 -10.54
N GLU A 160 10.63 9.78 -11.41
CA GLU A 160 10.17 10.47 -12.62
C GLU A 160 8.66 10.47 -12.66
N ASP A 161 8.03 11.64 -12.74
CA ASP A 161 6.59 11.76 -12.89
C ASP A 161 6.16 12.10 -14.33
N SER A 162 4.85 11.99 -14.58
CA SER A 162 4.23 12.26 -15.88
C SER A 162 4.25 13.75 -16.27
N GLU A 163 4.69 14.63 -15.38
CA GLU A 163 4.82 16.08 -15.62
C GLU A 163 6.25 16.46 -16.00
N GLY A 164 7.17 15.49 -16.02
CA GLY A 164 8.57 15.67 -16.37
C GLY A 164 9.46 16.04 -15.18
N ASN A 165 8.94 15.99 -13.94
CA ASN A 165 9.78 16.19 -12.77
C ASN A 165 10.66 14.94 -12.56
N LEU A 166 11.97 15.18 -12.54
CA LEU A 166 12.98 14.16 -12.32
C LEU A 166 13.78 14.51 -11.07
N THR A 167 13.89 13.58 -10.13
CA THR A 167 14.62 13.80 -8.89
C THR A 167 15.43 12.57 -8.54
N THR A 168 16.69 12.79 -8.16
CA THR A 168 17.59 11.72 -7.73
C THR A 168 17.74 11.75 -6.22
N TRP A 169 17.59 10.59 -5.60
CA TRP A 169 17.60 10.43 -4.16
C TRP A 169 18.68 9.45 -3.73
N LEU A 170 19.49 9.85 -2.76
CA LEU A 170 20.35 8.94 -2.01
C LEU A 170 19.59 8.44 -0.78
N ILE A 171 19.27 7.15 -0.77
CA ILE A 171 18.50 6.52 0.31
C ILE A 171 19.42 5.63 1.14
N CYS A 172 19.38 5.80 2.45
CA CYS A 172 20.12 4.99 3.42
C CYS A 172 19.12 4.31 4.37
N ASN A 173 19.11 2.98 4.36
CA ASN A 173 18.32 2.17 5.30
C ASN A 173 19.25 1.46 6.27
N ARG A 174 18.84 1.40 7.54
CA ARG A 174 19.58 0.76 8.61
C ARG A 174 18.69 -0.10 9.49
N SER A 175 19.24 -1.19 10.00
CA SER A 175 18.64 -2.01 11.06
C SER A 175 19.61 -2.28 12.21
N GLY A 176 19.05 -2.60 13.37
CA GLY A 176 19.80 -2.95 14.58
C GLY A 176 20.43 -1.75 15.28
N PHE A 177 20.98 -2.00 16.46
CA PHE A 177 21.67 -0.98 17.26
C PHE A 177 23.18 -1.21 17.22
N SER A 178 23.97 -0.25 16.72
CA SER A 178 25.43 -0.34 16.77
C SER A 178 26.02 -0.23 18.17
N ALA A 179 25.28 0.37 19.10
CA ALA A 179 25.67 0.51 20.49
C ALA A 179 24.49 0.02 21.36
N ILE A 180 24.28 -1.29 21.38
CA ILE A 180 23.21 -1.93 22.17
C ILE A 180 23.33 -1.63 23.67
N ASP A 181 24.55 -1.38 24.14
CA ASP A 181 24.90 -0.95 25.49
C ASP A 181 24.33 0.44 25.85
N LYS A 182 24.12 1.30 24.84
CA LYS A 182 23.52 2.63 25.01
C LYS A 182 21.99 2.61 24.93
N VAL A 183 21.39 1.49 24.52
CA VAL A 183 19.94 1.35 24.49
C VAL A 183 19.43 1.24 25.93
N SER A 184 18.43 2.05 26.28
CA SER A 184 17.87 2.05 27.62
C SER A 184 17.38 0.65 28.02
N LYS A 185 17.66 0.24 29.26
CA LYS A 185 17.24 -1.07 29.79
C LYS A 185 15.72 -1.29 29.69
N SER A 186 14.92 -0.22 29.80
CA SER A 186 13.47 -0.28 29.63
C SER A 186 13.06 -0.75 28.24
N VAL A 187 13.68 -0.24 27.17
CA VAL A 187 13.41 -0.67 25.78
C VAL A 187 13.83 -2.13 25.56
N VAL A 188 14.98 -2.54 26.10
CA VAL A 188 15.45 -3.93 26.00
C VAL A 188 14.49 -4.88 26.69
N SER A 189 14.08 -4.57 27.92
CA SER A 189 13.12 -5.37 28.67
C SER A 189 11.74 -5.40 28.00
N ALA A 190 11.24 -4.25 27.52
CA ALA A 190 9.95 -4.16 26.85
C ALA A 190 9.93 -5.00 25.56
N HIS A 191 11.00 -4.98 24.76
CA HIS A 191 11.09 -5.84 23.58
C HIS A 191 11.14 -7.32 23.97
N LYS A 192 11.93 -7.66 25.00
CA LYS A 192 12.05 -9.05 25.48
C LYS A 192 10.73 -9.60 26.01
N ASN A 193 9.92 -8.76 26.66
CA ASN A 193 8.62 -9.11 27.20
C ASN A 193 7.49 -9.03 26.16
N GLU A 194 7.80 -8.67 24.91
CA GLU A 194 6.81 -8.41 23.84
C GLU A 194 5.85 -7.23 24.12
N ASP A 195 6.19 -6.35 25.09
CA ASP A 195 5.47 -5.10 25.36
C ASP A 195 5.58 -4.12 24.17
N ILE A 196 6.67 -4.22 23.41
CA ILE A 196 6.87 -3.53 22.13
C ILE A 196 7.21 -4.54 21.03
N THR A 197 6.53 -4.43 19.89
CA THR A 197 6.77 -5.27 18.69
C THR A 197 7.61 -4.54 17.64
N LEU A 198 8.27 -3.44 18.03
CA LEU A 198 9.04 -2.58 17.14
C LEU A 198 10.35 -3.26 16.74
N PHE A 199 10.52 -3.45 15.43
CA PHE A 199 11.80 -3.83 14.86
C PHE A 199 12.69 -2.59 14.69
N PRO A 200 13.95 -2.58 15.20
CA PRO A 200 14.84 -1.41 15.13
C PRO A 200 15.31 -1.20 13.70
N ARG A 201 14.53 -0.45 12.92
CA ARG A 201 14.79 -0.09 11.53
C ARG A 201 14.51 1.40 11.34
N GLY A 202 15.39 2.05 10.60
CA GLY A 202 15.24 3.44 10.18
C GLY A 202 15.68 3.63 8.74
N GLY A 203 15.20 4.70 8.11
CA GLY A 203 15.58 5.08 6.75
C GLY A 203 15.65 6.60 6.64
N VAL A 204 16.59 7.10 5.84
CA VAL A 204 16.70 8.52 5.49
C VAL A 204 16.89 8.63 3.98
N ALA A 205 16.38 9.71 3.39
CA ALA A 205 16.55 10.05 2.00
C ALA A 205 17.09 11.48 1.90
N ALA A 206 18.03 11.71 0.99
CA ALA A 206 18.55 13.03 0.65
C ALA A 206 18.45 13.22 -0.86
N CYS A 207 17.91 14.37 -1.29
CA CYS A 207 17.93 14.76 -2.69
C CYS A 207 19.38 15.12 -3.08
N ILE A 208 19.85 14.60 -4.22
CA ILE A 208 21.22 14.81 -4.74
C ILE A 208 21.22 15.25 -6.20
#